data_AF-A0A4R2HFL7-F1
#
_entry.id   AF-A0A4R2HFL7-F1
#
_cell.length_a   1.000
_cell.length_b   1.000
_cell.length_c   1.000
_cell.angle_alpha   90.00
_cell.angle_beta   90.00
_cell.angle_gamma   90.00
#
_symmetry.space_group_name_H-M   'P 1'
#
loop_
_entity.id
_entity.type
_entity.pdbx_description
1 polymer ?
#
loop_
_entity_poly.entity_id
_entity_poly.type
_entity_poly.pdbx_seq_one_letter_code
_entity_poly.pdbx_strand_id
1 'polypeptide(L)'
;MKADLPENIVEDIAMAVVLMSETPEVKNWTVYLVNLKNEPITNVLISSKGYGEKDGKQVKTSVLRHFIGDMAAQEFKGVEAIDPEVFGLTNEYWLSYYIGSTIYDKKFIFLPESIVDINLIKIPLVNRPGVMIK
;
A
#
# COMPACT_ATOMS: atom_id res chain seq x y z
N MET A 1 -23.00 26.78 15.97
CA MET A 1 -22.78 25.46 15.36
C MET A 1 -21.45 25.53 14.63
N LYS A 2 -20.46 24.69 15.00
CA LYS A 2 -19.24 24.59 14.19
C LYS A 2 -19.64 23.90 12.89
N ALA A 3 -19.30 24.49 11.74
CA ALA A 3 -19.43 23.80 10.47
C ALA A 3 -18.60 22.51 10.54
N ASP A 4 -19.16 21.39 10.10
CA ASP A 4 -18.42 20.17 9.93
C ASP A 4 -17.29 20.43 8.93
N LEU A 5 -16.08 20.05 9.28
CA LEU A 5 -14.94 20.13 8.37
C LEU A 5 -15.20 19.17 7.20
N PRO A 6 -14.82 19.54 5.97
CA PRO A 6 -14.92 18.62 4.84
C PRO A 6 -14.13 17.34 5.13
N GLU A 7 -14.68 16.20 4.70
CA GLU A 7 -13.98 14.92 4.81
C GLU A 7 -12.75 14.96 3.90
N ASN A 8 -11.57 14.69 4.46
CA ASN A 8 -10.32 14.69 3.72
C ASN A 8 -10.20 13.38 2.93
N ILE A 9 -10.88 13.32 1.79
CA ILE A 9 -10.92 12.13 0.93
C ILE A 9 -9.56 11.93 0.25
N VAL A 10 -9.03 10.71 0.33
CA VAL A 10 -7.80 10.31 -0.36
C VAL A 10 -8.14 9.91 -1.80
N GLU A 11 -7.76 10.77 -2.73
CA GLU A 11 -7.82 10.56 -4.18
C GLU A 11 -6.42 10.56 -4.79
N ASP A 12 -6.22 9.90 -5.93
CA ASP A 12 -4.94 9.90 -6.65
C ASP A 12 -3.71 9.46 -5.84
N ILE A 13 -3.94 8.58 -4.86
CA ILE A 13 -2.88 7.85 -4.15
C ILE A 13 -3.18 6.37 -4.29
N ALA A 14 -2.18 5.55 -4.59
CA ALA A 14 -2.35 4.12 -4.69
C ALA A 14 -1.35 3.34 -3.84
N MET A 15 -1.79 2.22 -3.29
CA MET A 15 -0.93 1.19 -2.72
C MET A 15 -0.80 0.06 -3.73
N ALA A 16 0.41 -0.42 -4.00
CA ALA A 16 0.66 -1.46 -4.97
C ALA A 16 1.60 -2.54 -4.44
N VAL A 17 1.26 -3.81 -4.67
CA VAL A 17 2.16 -4.96 -4.44
C VAL A 17 2.78 -5.34 -5.78
N VAL A 18 4.09 -5.13 -5.91
CA VAL A 18 4.80 -5.14 -7.21
C VAL A 18 5.80 -6.28 -7.28
N LEU A 19 5.78 -7.01 -8.39
CA LEU A 19 6.77 -8.04 -8.70
C LEU A 19 8.05 -7.38 -9.20
N MET A 20 9.08 -7.40 -8.35
CA MET A 20 10.37 -6.76 -8.62
C MET A 20 11.32 -7.66 -9.41
N SER A 21 11.28 -8.96 -9.17
CA SER A 21 11.97 -9.94 -9.98
C SER A 21 11.38 -11.32 -9.77
N GLU A 22 11.56 -12.17 -10.76
CA GLU A 22 11.16 -13.57 -10.73
C GLU A 22 12.28 -14.42 -11.32
N THR A 23 12.74 -15.40 -10.55
CA THR A 23 13.51 -16.54 -11.02
C THR A 23 12.64 -17.80 -10.89
N PRO A 24 13.04 -18.93 -11.47
CA PRO A 24 12.34 -20.20 -11.27
C PRO A 24 12.16 -20.57 -9.78
N GLU A 25 13.07 -20.14 -8.89
CA GLU A 25 12.99 -20.45 -7.46
C GLU A 25 12.37 -19.34 -6.60
N VAL A 26 12.47 -18.07 -6.98
CA VAL A 26 12.11 -16.94 -6.10
C VAL A 26 11.40 -15.83 -6.86
N LYS A 27 10.24 -15.42 -6.32
CA LYS A 27 9.57 -14.16 -6.68
C LYS A 27 9.81 -13.12 -5.59
N ASN A 28 10.39 -11.98 -5.95
CA ASN A 28 10.59 -10.85 -5.03
C ASN A 28 9.47 -9.83 -5.20
N TRP A 29 8.71 -9.60 -4.13
CA TRP A 29 7.62 -8.63 -4.11
C TRP A 29 7.94 -7.47 -3.19
N THR A 30 7.50 -6.28 -3.56
CA THR A 30 7.66 -5.08 -2.76
C THR A 30 6.39 -4.27 -2.80
N VAL A 31 5.97 -3.78 -1.64
CA VAL A 31 4.85 -2.87 -1.51
C VAL A 31 5.34 -1.46 -1.79
N TYR A 32 4.61 -0.74 -2.62
CA TYR A 32 4.88 0.63 -3.01
C TYR A 32 3.70 1.53 -2.69
N LEU A 33 4.00 2.72 -2.18
CA LEU A 33 3.09 3.86 -2.24
C LEU A 33 3.37 4.63 -3.52
N VAL A 34 2.30 4.97 -4.24
CA VAL A 34 2.36 5.69 -5.52
C VAL A 34 1.55 6.98 -5.40
N ASN A 35 2.22 8.12 -5.45
CA ASN A 35 1.59 9.43 -5.49
C ASN A 35 1.26 9.78 -6.95
N LEU A 36 -0.01 9.61 -7.34
CA LEU A 36 -0.52 9.96 -8.67
C LEU A 36 -1.03 11.40 -8.74
N LYS A 37 -0.89 12.18 -7.68
CA LYS A 37 -1.25 13.60 -7.67
C LYS A 37 -0.24 14.42 -8.46
N ASN A 38 -0.68 15.61 -8.87
CA ASN A 38 0.18 16.64 -9.43
C ASN A 38 0.75 17.59 -8.35
N GLU A 39 0.67 17.20 -7.08
CA GLU A 39 1.21 17.94 -5.93
C GLU A 39 1.98 17.00 -4.97
N PRO A 40 2.94 17.52 -4.21
CA PRO A 40 3.68 16.74 -3.23
C PRO A 40 2.81 16.42 -2.00
N ILE A 41 3.14 15.31 -1.34
CA ILE A 41 2.61 14.95 -0.02
C ILE A 41 3.75 14.87 0.99
N THR A 42 3.50 15.26 2.23
CA THR A 42 4.54 15.35 3.26
C THR A 42 4.25 14.46 4.45
N ASN A 43 5.30 14.14 5.20
CA ASN A 43 5.24 13.35 6.44
C ASN A 43 4.45 12.02 6.27
N VAL A 44 4.72 11.29 5.19
CA VAL A 44 4.01 10.08 4.86
C VAL A 44 4.36 8.96 5.85
N LEU A 45 3.33 8.41 6.50
CA LEU A 45 3.39 7.31 7.46
C LEU A 45 2.51 6.16 6.97
N ILE A 46 3.03 4.93 7.08
CA ILE A 46 2.27 3.73 6.75
C ILE A 46 2.39 2.73 7.89
N SER A 47 1.25 2.24 8.39
CA SER A 47 1.23 1.06 9.27
C SER A 47 0.76 -0.16 8.49
N SER A 48 1.52 -1.25 8.52
CA SER A 48 1.15 -2.52 7.86
C SER A 48 0.86 -3.62 8.88
N LYS A 49 -0.07 -4.51 8.55
CA LYS A 49 -0.34 -5.76 9.28
C LYS A 49 -1.09 -6.76 8.40
N GLY A 50 -0.87 -8.04 8.66
CA GLY A 50 -1.62 -9.16 8.10
C GLY A 50 -2.51 -9.81 9.15
N TYR A 51 -3.71 -10.23 8.77
CA TYR A 51 -4.61 -11.00 9.63
C TYR A 51 -5.54 -11.91 8.83
N GLY A 52 -5.98 -13.00 9.43
CA GLY A 52 -6.89 -13.95 8.80
C GLY A 52 -6.81 -15.32 9.44
N GLU A 53 -7.16 -16.35 8.69
CA GLU A 53 -7.11 -17.74 9.11
C GLU A 53 -6.14 -18.52 8.21
N LYS A 54 -5.31 -19.39 8.80
CA LYS A 54 -4.45 -20.35 8.10
C LYS A 54 -4.56 -21.69 8.81
N ASP A 55 -4.90 -22.75 8.08
CA ASP A 55 -5.06 -24.11 8.61
C ASP A 55 -5.99 -24.20 9.85
N GLY A 56 -7.13 -23.49 9.82
CA GLY A 56 -8.09 -23.49 10.94
C GLY A 56 -7.69 -22.63 12.13
N LYS A 57 -6.57 -21.89 12.06
CA LYS A 57 -6.05 -21.06 13.14
C LYS A 57 -6.03 -19.59 12.76
N GLN A 58 -6.46 -18.74 13.69
CA GLN A 58 -6.32 -17.29 13.56
C GLN A 58 -4.83 -16.91 13.51
N VAL A 59 -4.44 -16.23 12.45
CA VAL A 59 -3.09 -15.71 12.25
C VAL A 59 -3.14 -14.20 12.22
N LYS A 60 -2.18 -13.57 12.91
CA LYS A 60 -1.97 -12.13 12.89
C LYS A 60 -0.47 -11.86 12.88
N THR A 61 -0.02 -10.99 11.99
CA THR A 61 1.37 -10.55 11.94
C THR A 61 1.60 -9.37 12.90
N SER A 62 2.87 -9.07 13.16
CA SER A 62 3.26 -7.84 13.86
C SER A 62 2.81 -6.60 13.07
N VAL A 63 2.50 -5.53 13.78
CA VAL A 63 2.25 -4.22 13.16
C VAL A 63 3.59 -3.54 12.90
N LEU A 64 3.90 -3.25 11.64
CA LEU A 64 5.07 -2.48 11.25
C LEU A 64 4.67 -1.04 10.96
N ARG A 65 5.59 -0.10 11.21
CA ARG A 65 5.38 1.34 11.01
C ARG A 65 6.53 1.91 10.19
N HIS A 66 6.19 2.45 9.04
CA HIS A 66 7.14 2.99 8.06
C HIS A 66 6.97 4.50 8.00
N PHE A 67 8.05 5.23 8.25
CA PHE A 67 8.12 6.65 7.93
C PHE A 67 8.79 6.80 6.57
N ILE A 68 8.01 7.20 5.58
CA ILE A 68 8.44 7.32 4.18
C ILE A 68 9.02 8.71 3.91
N GLY A 69 8.68 9.70 4.75
CA GLY A 69 9.06 11.10 4.58
C GLY A 69 8.18 11.80 3.55
N ASP A 70 8.74 12.78 2.85
CA ASP A 70 8.01 13.54 1.83
C ASP A 70 8.06 12.85 0.48
N MET A 71 7.02 12.99 -0.33
CA MET A 71 6.97 12.51 -1.71
C MET A 71 6.60 13.63 -2.66
N ALA A 72 7.34 13.75 -3.75
CA ALA A 72 7.02 14.67 -4.84
C ALA A 72 5.74 14.24 -5.58
N ALA A 73 5.21 15.15 -6.41
CA ALA A 73 4.16 14.82 -7.37
C ALA A 73 4.66 13.73 -8.34
N GLN A 74 3.77 12.81 -8.74
CA GLN A 74 4.11 11.72 -9.67
C GLN A 74 5.33 10.88 -9.22
N GLU A 75 5.47 10.64 -7.91
CA GLU A 75 6.55 9.81 -7.33
C GLU A 75 6.01 8.50 -6.75
N PHE A 76 6.87 7.48 -6.68
CA PHE A 76 6.61 6.25 -5.93
C PHE A 76 7.74 5.94 -4.96
N LYS A 77 7.42 5.35 -3.81
CA LYS A 77 8.41 4.92 -2.82
C LYS A 77 8.09 3.53 -2.28
N GLY A 78 9.13 2.72 -2.09
CA GLY A 78 9.02 1.40 -1.48
C GLY A 78 8.66 1.52 0.00
N VAL A 79 7.75 0.67 0.45
CA VAL A 79 7.26 0.61 1.83
C VAL A 79 7.96 -0.54 2.56
N GLU A 80 7.79 -1.76 2.05
CA GLU A 80 8.39 -2.98 2.59
C GLU A 80 8.48 -4.08 1.52
N ALA A 81 9.41 -5.02 1.71
CA ALA A 81 9.34 -6.30 1.02
C ALA A 81 8.21 -7.13 1.64
N ILE A 82 7.47 -7.88 0.81
CA ILE A 82 6.37 -8.72 1.29
C ILE A 82 6.59 -10.16 0.86
N ASP A 83 6.44 -11.08 1.82
CA ASP A 83 6.58 -12.50 1.60
C ASP A 83 5.30 -13.10 0.99
N PRO A 84 5.37 -13.86 -0.12
CA PRO A 84 4.20 -14.55 -0.66
C PRO A 84 3.45 -15.43 0.35
N GLU A 85 4.09 -15.92 1.42
CA GLU A 85 3.44 -16.68 2.49
C GLU A 85 2.29 -15.93 3.18
N VAL A 86 2.28 -14.59 3.13
CA VAL A 86 1.20 -13.76 3.69
C VAL A 86 0.13 -13.38 2.68
N PHE A 87 0.23 -13.79 1.40
CA PHE A 87 -0.79 -13.48 0.37
C PHE A 87 -2.12 -14.21 0.61
N GLY A 88 -2.10 -15.29 1.39
CA GLY A 88 -3.31 -15.95 1.89
C GLY A 88 -3.99 -15.22 3.06
N LEU A 89 -3.40 -14.14 3.57
CA LEU A 89 -3.97 -13.30 4.63
C LEU A 89 -4.60 -12.04 4.04
N THR A 90 -5.44 -11.38 4.84
CA THR A 90 -5.80 -9.99 4.59
C THR A 90 -4.61 -9.11 4.97
N ASN A 91 -4.06 -8.36 4.03
CA ASN A 91 -2.97 -7.42 4.26
C ASN A 91 -3.53 -5.98 4.27
N GLU A 92 -3.48 -5.32 5.43
CA GLU A 92 -3.95 -3.95 5.65
C GLU A 92 -2.76 -2.99 5.70
N TYR A 93 -2.84 -1.94 4.89
CA TYR A 93 -1.93 -0.80 4.89
C TYR A 93 -2.70 0.47 5.22
N TRP A 94 -2.46 1.03 6.40
CA TRP A 94 -3.04 2.29 6.81
C TRP A 94 -2.07 3.43 6.53
N LEU A 95 -2.38 4.21 5.50
CA LEU A 95 -1.66 5.40 5.08
C LEU A 95 -2.15 6.63 5.84
N SER A 96 -1.21 7.47 6.24
CA SER A 96 -1.43 8.85 6.68
C SER A 96 -0.43 9.79 5.99
N TYR A 97 -0.86 10.95 5.51
CA TYR A 97 0.02 11.96 4.93
C TYR A 97 -0.57 13.37 5.07
N TYR A 98 0.24 14.38 4.79
CA TYR A 98 -0.16 15.78 4.83
C TYR A 98 -0.14 16.41 3.44
N ILE A 99 -1.09 17.31 3.18
CA ILE A 99 -1.02 18.36 2.17
C ILE A 99 -1.17 19.68 2.91
N GLY A 100 -0.08 20.47 2.97
CA GLY A 100 -0.01 21.63 3.84
C GLY A 100 -0.18 21.23 5.32
N SER A 101 -1.19 21.77 5.99
CA SER A 101 -1.53 21.43 7.38
C SER A 101 -2.66 20.40 7.50
N THR A 102 -3.23 19.96 6.39
CA THR A 102 -4.35 19.02 6.35
C THR A 102 -3.83 17.59 6.30
N ILE A 103 -4.31 16.75 7.22
CA ILE A 103 -4.00 15.32 7.29
C ILE A 103 -5.04 14.50 6.51
N TYR A 104 -4.56 13.48 5.81
CA TYR A 104 -5.35 12.55 5.01
C TYR A 104 -5.02 11.13 5.42
N ASP A 105 -6.03 10.29 5.58
CA ASP A 105 -5.88 8.91 6.04
C ASP A 105 -6.70 7.95 5.18
N LYS A 106 -6.12 6.83 4.77
CA LYS A 106 -6.81 5.76 4.03
C LYS A 106 -6.26 4.39 4.35
N LYS A 107 -7.15 3.40 4.46
CA LYS A 107 -6.78 1.99 4.55
C LYS A 107 -6.88 1.35 3.17
N PHE A 108 -5.79 0.70 2.77
CA PHE A 108 -5.74 -0.17 1.60
C PHE A 108 -5.72 -1.62 2.10
N ILE A 109 -6.65 -2.43 1.61
CA ILE A 109 -6.83 -3.81 2.09
C ILE A 109 -6.71 -4.75 0.90
N PHE A 110 -5.63 -5.51 0.86
CA PHE A 110 -5.46 -6.62 -0.06
C PHE A 110 -6.04 -7.87 0.59
N LEU A 111 -7.18 -8.34 0.06
CA LEU A 111 -7.82 -9.57 0.54
C LEU A 111 -7.00 -10.80 0.15
N PRO A 112 -7.21 -11.94 0.83
CA PRO A 112 -6.67 -13.22 0.37
C PRO A 112 -6.98 -13.43 -1.11
N GLU A 113 -6.01 -14.02 -1.84
CA GLU A 113 -6.15 -14.34 -3.27
C GLU A 113 -6.31 -13.12 -4.20
N SER A 114 -6.12 -11.89 -3.69
CA SER A 114 -6.12 -10.69 -4.54
C SER A 114 -4.79 -10.49 -5.27
N ILE A 115 -3.67 -10.93 -4.68
CA ILE A 115 -2.31 -10.81 -5.25
C ILE A 115 -2.01 -12.08 -6.05
N VAL A 116 -2.60 -12.18 -7.24
CA VAL A 116 -2.52 -13.34 -8.14
C VAL A 116 -2.25 -12.89 -9.57
N ASP A 117 -1.67 -13.78 -10.39
CA ASP A 117 -1.21 -13.45 -11.75
C ASP A 117 -2.30 -12.84 -12.65
N ILE A 118 -3.55 -13.28 -12.52
CA ILE A 118 -4.69 -12.76 -13.31
C ILE A 118 -5.05 -11.30 -12.97
N ASN A 119 -4.70 -10.84 -11.77
CA ASN A 119 -4.95 -9.46 -11.33
C ASN A 119 -3.76 -8.53 -11.62
N LEU A 120 -2.67 -9.04 -12.20
CA LEU A 120 -1.50 -8.23 -12.49
C LEU A 120 -1.79 -7.23 -13.59
N ILE A 121 -1.51 -5.97 -13.28
CA ILE A 121 -1.51 -4.86 -14.21
C ILE A 121 -0.11 -4.23 -14.23
N LYS A 122 0.16 -3.39 -15.22
CA LYS A 122 1.35 -2.53 -15.18
C LYS A 122 1.11 -1.40 -14.20
N ILE A 123 1.88 -1.35 -13.11
CA ILE A 123 1.77 -0.30 -12.11
C ILE A 123 2.32 1.02 -12.69
N PRO A 124 1.52 2.11 -12.69
CA PRO A 124 1.97 3.42 -13.16
C PRO A 124 3.16 3.91 -12.32
N LEU A 125 4.04 4.69 -12.94
CA LEU A 125 5.30 5.22 -12.38
C LEU A 125 6.36 4.15 -12.05
N VAL A 126 5.99 3.07 -11.36
CA VAL A 126 6.89 1.94 -11.04
C VAL A 126 7.28 1.15 -12.30
N ASN A 127 6.40 1.12 -13.31
CA ASN A 127 6.60 0.48 -14.60
C ASN A 127 6.92 -1.03 -14.52
N ARG A 128 6.26 -1.72 -13.58
CA ARG A 128 6.41 -3.17 -13.36
C ARG A 128 5.05 -3.85 -13.13
N PRO A 129 4.94 -5.18 -13.31
CA PRO A 129 3.73 -5.92 -12.99
C PRO A 129 3.41 -5.86 -11.49
N GLY A 130 2.13 -5.73 -11.13
CA GLY A 130 1.68 -5.75 -9.74
C GLY A 130 0.16 -5.66 -9.61
N VAL A 131 -0.31 -5.71 -8.38
CA VAL A 131 -1.72 -5.46 -8.02
C VAL A 131 -1.81 -4.13 -7.29
N MET A 132 -2.80 -3.30 -7.62
CA MET A 132 -2.91 -1.93 -7.12
C MET A 132 -4.32 -1.63 -6.64
N ILE A 133 -4.43 -0.92 -5.52
CA ILE A 133 -5.66 -0.34 -5.00
C ILE A 133 -5.47 1.18 -4.99
N LYS A 134 -6.42 1.91 -5.57
CA LYS A 134 -6.42 3.38 -5.66
C LYS A 134 -7.42 3.99 -4.68
#